data_AF-A0A7V2SV63-F1
#
_entry.id   AF-A0A7V2SV63-F1
#
_cell.length_a   1.000
_cell.length_b   1.000
_cell.length_c   1.000
_cell.angle_alpha   90.00
_cell.angle_beta   90.00
_cell.angle_gamma   90.00
#
_symmetry.space_group_name_H-M   'P 1'
#
loop_
_entity.id
_entity.type
_entity.pdbx_description
1 polymer ?
#
loop_
_entity_poly.entity_id
_entity_poly.type
_entity_poly.pdbx_seq_one_letter_code
_entity_poly.pdbx_strand_id
1 'polypeptide(L)'
;MGGAIKGLKEPRVYWGVGVSPGIAIGKARILEQGKIEIKRYRLKRDSIPEEKERFERAVSQVEQQLESLLGEIPEELKEHAGIFKAHLMMLRDRMVYDNTLALIEKEGINAEWALKKTLNQIKEAFSRIRDDFIRERFSDVEDVIKRVQLTLCGESVDTESDGEGPVILIAKDLSPADTVQIDPQVVKGFVTEKGSRTSHTAIVARSLGIPAVVGVEGVLENVFSGETVIVDGLCGECVVTDDEELIGKYREKQKAFSKYSSDVINISHLPAETRDGFRVNIKANIEMPDEVSMVITHGAEGVGLFRTEFLYLQKKELPNEDELFRAYSDIVRRLAPYPVTIRTLDIGGDKFLSTVPLSDEINPALGLRAIRLCLKEPKLFKTQLRAILRASALGEV
;
A
#
# COMPACT_ATOMS: atom_id res chain seq x y z
N MET A 1 -13.82 -39.38 -12.78
CA MET A 1 -13.02 -39.61 -14.01
C MET A 1 -13.26 -38.42 -14.92
N GLY A 2 -12.18 -37.79 -15.41
CA GLY A 2 -12.21 -36.63 -16.31
C GLY A 2 -12.07 -35.30 -15.54
N GLY A 3 -11.03 -34.48 -15.74
CA GLY A 3 -9.88 -34.60 -16.62
C GLY A 3 -8.70 -33.84 -16.01
N ALA A 4 -7.54 -34.49 -15.99
CA ALA A 4 -6.28 -33.82 -15.71
C ALA A 4 -6.00 -32.85 -16.87
N ILE A 5 -5.96 -31.55 -16.58
CA ILE A 5 -5.42 -30.56 -17.51
C ILE A 5 -3.91 -30.84 -17.58
N LYS A 6 -3.52 -31.72 -18.50
CA LYS A 6 -2.13 -31.92 -18.92
C LYS A 6 -1.77 -30.80 -19.88
N GLY A 7 -1.21 -29.74 -19.34
CA GLY A 7 -0.47 -28.69 -20.04
C GLY A 7 0.10 -27.80 -18.95
N LEU A 8 1.42 -27.78 -18.73
CA LEU A 8 2.35 -27.07 -19.62
C LEU A 8 3.69 -27.81 -19.79
N LYS A 9 4.16 -27.92 -21.04
CA LYS A 9 5.54 -28.36 -21.36
C LYS A 9 6.48 -27.18 -21.65
N GLU A 10 5.96 -25.97 -21.82
CA GLU A 10 6.74 -24.77 -22.06
C GLU A 10 6.43 -23.74 -20.96
N PRO A 11 7.45 -23.14 -20.34
CA PRO A 11 7.26 -22.13 -19.30
C PRO A 11 6.65 -20.87 -19.91
N ARG A 12 5.61 -20.33 -19.26
CA ARG A 12 5.05 -19.01 -19.61
C ARG A 12 5.82 -17.96 -18.83
N VAL A 13 6.47 -17.04 -19.53
CA VAL A 13 7.29 -15.98 -18.94
C VAL A 13 6.62 -14.63 -19.19
N TYR A 14 6.43 -13.87 -18.12
CA TYR A 14 5.91 -12.51 -18.16
C TYR A 14 6.96 -11.55 -17.58
N TRP A 15 7.04 -10.37 -18.18
CA TRP A 15 7.99 -9.34 -17.78
C TRP A 15 7.26 -8.15 -17.16
N GLY A 16 7.89 -7.59 -16.15
CA GLY A 16 7.49 -6.33 -15.56
C GLY A 16 8.68 -5.64 -14.92
N VAL A 17 8.42 -4.91 -13.84
CA VAL A 17 9.43 -4.17 -13.12
C VAL A 17 9.62 -4.78 -11.75
N GLY A 18 10.80 -5.35 -11.50
CA GLY A 18 11.21 -5.78 -10.17
C GLY A 18 11.26 -4.58 -9.23
N VAL A 19 10.44 -4.62 -8.18
CA VAL A 19 10.36 -3.54 -7.18
C VAL A 19 10.96 -3.93 -5.85
N SER A 20 10.95 -5.22 -5.51
CA SER A 20 11.58 -5.77 -4.32
C SER A 20 12.42 -6.99 -4.70
N PRO A 21 13.72 -7.02 -4.39
CA PRO A 21 14.63 -8.05 -4.85
C PRO A 21 14.42 -9.38 -4.13
N GLY A 22 14.71 -10.48 -4.83
CA GLY A 22 14.67 -11.84 -4.31
C GLY A 22 13.90 -12.78 -5.21
N ILE A 23 13.82 -14.05 -4.81
CA ILE A 23 13.14 -15.08 -5.59
C ILE A 23 12.11 -15.76 -4.69
N ALA A 24 10.87 -15.78 -5.15
CA ALA A 24 9.77 -16.47 -4.50
C ALA A 24 9.24 -17.56 -5.40
N ILE A 25 8.89 -18.71 -4.81
CA ILE A 25 8.30 -19.84 -5.52
C ILE A 25 7.10 -20.28 -4.70
N GLY A 26 5.94 -20.35 -5.32
CA GLY A 26 4.71 -20.71 -4.62
C GLY A 26 3.55 -20.93 -5.58
N LYS A 27 2.39 -21.22 -5.00
CA LYS A 27 1.15 -21.39 -5.76
C LYS A 27 0.50 -20.04 -6.04
N ALA A 28 0.05 -19.83 -7.28
CA ALA A 28 -0.70 -18.64 -7.66
C ALA A 28 -1.99 -18.57 -6.84
N ARG A 29 -2.21 -17.44 -6.17
CA ARG A 29 -3.52 -17.05 -5.65
C ARG A 29 -3.91 -15.75 -6.33
N ILE A 30 -4.92 -15.84 -7.18
CA ILE A 30 -5.44 -14.68 -7.88
C ILE A 30 -6.39 -13.94 -6.95
N LEU A 31 -6.06 -12.69 -6.65
CA LEU A 31 -7.00 -11.74 -6.06
C LEU A 31 -7.91 -11.26 -7.20
N GLU A 32 -8.96 -12.02 -7.48
CA GLU A 32 -9.97 -11.60 -8.42
C GLU A 32 -10.70 -10.37 -7.87
N GLN A 33 -10.39 -9.20 -8.44
CA GLN A 33 -11.29 -8.07 -8.37
C GLN A 33 -12.42 -8.32 -9.37
N GLY A 34 -13.36 -9.21 -8.99
CA GLY A 34 -14.49 -9.58 -9.83
C GLY A 34 -15.18 -8.34 -10.41
N LYS A 35 -15.42 -8.32 -11.73
CA LYS A 35 -16.36 -7.35 -12.31
C LYS A 35 -17.76 -7.77 -11.86
N ILE A 36 -18.25 -7.14 -10.81
CA ILE A 36 -19.61 -7.37 -10.32
C ILE A 36 -20.58 -6.96 -11.44
N GLU A 37 -21.22 -7.94 -12.09
CA GLU A 37 -22.28 -7.68 -13.06
C GLU A 37 -23.57 -7.30 -12.32
N ILE A 38 -23.66 -6.01 -12.00
CA ILE A 38 -24.83 -5.47 -11.31
C ILE A 38 -26.02 -5.40 -12.27
N LYS A 39 -27.01 -6.26 -12.07
CA LYS A 39 -28.31 -6.21 -12.79
C LYS A 39 -29.16 -5.07 -12.23
N ARG A 40 -29.75 -4.27 -13.12
CA ARG A 40 -30.72 -3.23 -12.78
C ARG A 40 -32.13 -3.80 -12.79
N TYR A 41 -32.85 -3.67 -11.69
CA TYR A 41 -34.29 -3.95 -11.65
C TYR A 41 -35.05 -2.84 -10.91
N ARG A 42 -36.36 -2.77 -11.17
CA ARG A 42 -37.26 -1.83 -10.50
C ARG A 42 -37.89 -2.50 -9.29
N LEU A 43 -37.89 -1.79 -8.18
CA LEU A 43 -38.55 -2.17 -6.95
C LEU A 43 -40.03 -1.80 -7.01
N LYS A 44 -40.87 -2.58 -6.32
CA LYS A 44 -42.23 -2.13 -5.97
C LYS A 44 -42.13 -1.10 -4.85
N ARG A 45 -43.08 -0.15 -4.79
CA ARG A 45 -43.08 0.92 -3.76
C ARG A 45 -43.00 0.38 -2.34
N ASP A 46 -43.68 -0.74 -2.09
CA ASP A 46 -43.75 -1.38 -0.77
C ASP A 46 -42.43 -2.06 -0.37
N SER A 47 -41.56 -2.37 -1.33
CA SER A 47 -40.25 -3.01 -1.12
C SER A 47 -39.10 -2.00 -1.00
N ILE A 48 -39.36 -0.70 -1.15
CA ILE A 48 -38.33 0.35 -1.00
C ILE A 48 -37.76 0.38 0.43
N PRO A 49 -38.56 0.30 1.50
CA PRO A 49 -38.03 0.25 2.86
C PRO A 49 -37.14 -0.98 3.10
N GLU A 50 -37.54 -2.15 2.61
CA GLU A 50 -36.77 -3.39 2.73
C GLU A 50 -35.42 -3.31 1.98
N GLU A 51 -35.40 -2.70 0.79
CA GLU A 51 -34.15 -2.51 0.03
C GLU A 51 -33.21 -1.49 0.71
N LYS A 52 -33.77 -0.44 1.32
CA LYS A 52 -32.98 0.49 2.14
C LYS A 52 -32.33 -0.27 3.31
N GLU A 53 -33.12 -1.03 4.06
CA GLU A 53 -32.60 -1.82 5.19
C GLU A 53 -31.54 -2.85 4.75
N ARG A 54 -31.71 -3.44 3.55
CA ARG A 54 -30.70 -4.33 2.95
C ARG A 54 -29.38 -3.59 2.69
N PHE A 55 -29.43 -2.38 2.14
CA PHE A 55 -28.25 -1.53 1.96
C PHE A 55 -27.59 -1.19 3.30
N GLU A 56 -28.36 -0.76 4.29
CA GLU A 56 -27.84 -0.40 5.61
C GLU A 56 -27.18 -1.59 6.33
N ARG A 57 -27.76 -2.80 6.19
CA ARG A 57 -27.14 -4.05 6.67
C ARG A 57 -25.81 -4.34 5.99
N ALA A 58 -25.74 -4.20 4.67
CA ALA A 58 -24.49 -4.42 3.94
C ALA A 58 -23.39 -3.41 4.33
N VAL A 59 -23.75 -2.13 4.49
CA VAL A 59 -22.82 -1.11 5.00
C VAL A 59 -22.32 -1.47 6.40
N SER A 60 -23.23 -1.88 7.29
CA SER A 60 -22.88 -2.25 8.67
C SER A 60 -22.01 -3.51 8.75
N GLN A 61 -22.21 -4.46 7.83
CA GLN A 61 -21.37 -5.66 7.73
C GLN A 61 -19.95 -5.31 7.27
N VAL A 62 -19.80 -4.44 6.27
CA VAL A 62 -18.48 -3.95 5.84
C VAL A 62 -17.82 -3.12 6.95
N GLU A 63 -18.59 -2.33 7.69
CA GLU A 63 -18.12 -1.56 8.86
C GLU A 63 -17.50 -2.52 9.90
N GLN A 64 -18.22 -3.57 10.29
CA GLN A 64 -17.71 -4.60 11.21
C GLN A 64 -16.47 -5.33 10.67
N GLN A 65 -16.44 -5.64 9.37
CA GLN A 65 -15.27 -6.27 8.75
C GLN A 65 -14.03 -5.36 8.82
N LEU A 66 -14.18 -4.07 8.50
CA LEU A 66 -13.08 -3.11 8.58
C LEU A 66 -12.62 -2.87 10.03
N GLU A 67 -13.54 -2.88 10.99
CA GLU A 67 -13.23 -2.80 12.42
C GLU A 67 -12.48 -4.06 12.93
N SER A 68 -12.88 -5.25 12.48
CA SER A 68 -12.16 -6.49 12.79
C SER A 68 -10.75 -6.46 12.23
N LEU A 69 -10.60 -6.05 10.96
CA LEU A 69 -9.30 -5.89 10.33
C LEU A 69 -8.42 -4.89 11.07
N LEU A 70 -8.98 -3.77 11.53
CA LEU A 70 -8.31 -2.79 12.38
C LEU A 70 -7.80 -3.39 13.71
N GLY A 71 -8.50 -4.38 14.25
CA GLY A 71 -8.11 -5.10 15.47
C GLY A 71 -7.02 -6.15 15.25
N GLU A 72 -6.97 -6.73 14.05
CA GLU A 72 -6.00 -7.78 13.68
C GLU A 72 -4.69 -7.23 13.11
N ILE A 73 -4.58 -5.92 12.86
CA ILE A 73 -3.36 -5.31 12.34
C ILE A 73 -2.20 -5.51 13.34
N PRO A 74 -1.10 -6.17 12.94
CA PRO A 74 0.11 -6.27 13.74
C PRO A 74 0.62 -4.89 14.16
N GLU A 75 1.27 -4.76 15.32
CA GLU A 75 1.83 -3.48 15.78
C GLU A 75 2.70 -2.79 14.71
N GLU A 76 3.44 -3.59 13.95
CA GLU A 76 4.32 -3.19 12.84
C GLU A 76 3.57 -2.58 11.64
N LEU A 77 2.25 -2.78 11.52
CA LEU A 77 1.41 -2.28 10.42
C LEU A 77 0.29 -1.35 10.90
N LYS A 78 0.20 -1.04 12.21
CA LYS A 78 -0.85 -0.17 12.78
C LYS A 78 -0.86 1.24 12.17
N GLU A 79 0.23 1.64 11.56
CA GLU A 79 0.34 2.89 10.82
C GLU A 79 -0.52 2.93 9.53
N HIS A 80 -0.90 1.77 8.97
CA HIS A 80 -1.86 1.64 7.87
C HIS A 80 -3.32 1.63 8.34
N ALA A 81 -3.58 1.57 9.66
CA ALA A 81 -4.92 1.67 10.25
C ALA A 81 -5.66 2.97 9.86
N GLY A 82 -4.91 4.05 9.57
CA GLY A 82 -5.47 5.33 9.14
C GLY A 82 -6.31 5.21 7.87
N ILE A 83 -5.96 4.28 6.98
CA ILE A 83 -6.65 4.02 5.71
C ILE A 83 -7.99 3.35 5.97
N PHE A 84 -8.01 2.32 6.82
CA PHE A 84 -9.25 1.69 7.27
C PHE A 84 -10.18 2.67 8.00
N LYS A 85 -9.62 3.58 8.82
CA LYS A 85 -10.40 4.67 9.44
C LYS A 85 -10.97 5.64 8.41
N ALA A 86 -10.23 5.97 7.35
CA ALA A 86 -10.75 6.78 6.25
C ALA A 86 -11.88 6.04 5.50
N HIS A 87 -11.72 4.75 5.26
CA HIS A 87 -12.73 3.90 4.65
C HIS A 87 -14.03 3.86 5.48
N LEU A 88 -13.91 3.70 6.80
CA LEU A 88 -15.05 3.76 7.74
C LEU A 88 -15.78 5.11 7.66
N MET A 89 -15.04 6.22 7.58
CA MET A 89 -15.66 7.55 7.40
C MET A 89 -16.36 7.69 6.06
N MET A 90 -15.80 7.14 4.98
CA MET A 90 -16.39 7.18 3.64
C MET A 90 -17.70 6.37 3.55
N LEU A 91 -17.79 5.24 4.26
CA LEU A 91 -19.00 4.40 4.28
C LEU A 91 -20.24 5.14 4.77
N ARG A 92 -20.07 6.07 5.72
CA ARG A 92 -21.15 6.87 6.32
C ARG A 92 -21.16 8.31 5.80
N ASP A 93 -20.37 8.63 4.77
CA ASP A 93 -20.36 9.97 4.19
C ASP A 93 -21.66 10.25 3.43
N ARG A 94 -22.16 11.49 3.51
CA ARG A 94 -23.42 11.89 2.87
C ARG A 94 -23.41 11.72 1.35
N MET A 95 -22.26 11.91 0.69
CA MET A 95 -22.13 11.74 -0.75
C MET A 95 -22.27 10.28 -1.20
N VAL A 96 -21.98 9.33 -0.31
CA VAL A 96 -22.06 7.89 -0.58
C VAL A 96 -23.34 7.30 0.01
N TYR A 97 -23.49 7.38 1.34
CA TYR A 97 -24.58 6.76 2.09
C TYR A 97 -25.94 7.41 1.80
N ASP A 98 -26.08 8.70 2.13
CA ASP A 98 -27.36 9.42 1.98
C ASP A 98 -27.78 9.50 0.50
N ASN A 99 -26.82 9.75 -0.40
CA ASN A 99 -27.11 9.79 -1.84
C ASN A 99 -27.60 8.43 -2.37
N THR A 100 -27.00 7.33 -1.92
CA THR A 100 -27.44 5.99 -2.34
C THR A 100 -28.85 5.68 -1.82
N LEU A 101 -29.14 5.99 -0.56
CA LEU A 101 -30.50 5.87 0.00
C LEU A 101 -31.53 6.73 -0.77
N ALA A 102 -31.16 7.95 -1.13
CA ALA A 102 -32.00 8.85 -1.91
C ALA A 102 -32.25 8.32 -3.33
N LEU A 103 -31.26 7.71 -3.98
CA LEU A 103 -31.41 7.09 -5.30
C LEU A 103 -32.32 5.85 -5.26
N ILE A 104 -32.20 5.01 -4.23
CA ILE A 104 -33.10 3.86 -4.02
C ILE A 104 -34.55 4.35 -3.90
N GLU A 105 -34.79 5.40 -3.11
CA GLU A 105 -36.13 5.95 -2.87
C GLU A 105 -36.73 6.67 -4.08
N LYS A 106 -35.95 7.58 -4.69
CA LYS A 106 -36.44 8.44 -5.76
C LYS A 106 -36.63 7.70 -7.08
N GLU A 107 -35.75 6.75 -7.38
CA GLU A 107 -35.77 6.03 -8.66
C GLU A 107 -36.35 4.61 -8.55
N GLY A 108 -36.58 4.09 -7.34
CA GLY A 108 -37.14 2.76 -7.12
C GLY A 108 -36.26 1.67 -7.73
N ILE A 109 -34.94 1.77 -7.53
CA ILE A 109 -33.91 0.86 -8.07
C ILE A 109 -33.23 0.09 -6.93
N ASN A 110 -32.72 -1.10 -7.25
CA ASN A 110 -31.99 -1.94 -6.30
C ASN A 110 -30.70 -1.31 -5.77
N ALA A 111 -30.28 -1.71 -4.57
CA ALA A 111 -29.20 -1.10 -3.81
C ALA A 111 -27.86 -1.11 -4.55
N GLU A 112 -27.52 -2.21 -5.21
CA GLU A 112 -26.27 -2.37 -5.96
C GLU A 112 -26.22 -1.39 -7.14
N TRP A 113 -27.33 -1.22 -7.84
CA TRP A 113 -27.40 -0.31 -8.98
C TRP A 113 -27.40 1.16 -8.53
N ALA A 114 -28.08 1.48 -7.44
CA ALA A 114 -28.04 2.79 -6.81
C ALA A 114 -26.60 3.16 -6.43
N LEU A 115 -25.89 2.24 -5.78
CA LEU A 115 -24.50 2.41 -5.35
C LEU A 115 -23.54 2.57 -6.55
N LYS A 116 -23.73 1.79 -7.63
CA LYS A 116 -23.00 1.96 -8.90
C LYS A 116 -23.22 3.34 -9.51
N LYS A 117 -24.45 3.85 -9.45
CA LYS A 117 -24.80 5.17 -9.98
C LYS A 117 -24.17 6.28 -9.14
N THR A 118 -24.20 6.15 -7.81
CA THR A 118 -23.48 7.03 -6.87
C THR A 118 -21.99 7.07 -7.21
N LEU A 119 -21.36 5.90 -7.39
CA LEU A 119 -19.94 5.83 -7.75
C LEU A 119 -19.62 6.55 -9.05
N ASN A 120 -20.42 6.36 -10.10
CA ASN A 120 -20.22 7.02 -11.38
C ASN A 120 -20.38 8.56 -11.28
N GLN A 121 -21.33 9.04 -10.46
CA GLN A 121 -21.49 10.48 -10.20
C GLN A 121 -20.26 11.07 -9.50
N ILE A 122 -19.74 10.35 -8.50
CA ILE A 122 -18.51 10.73 -7.81
C ILE A 122 -17.34 10.69 -8.80
N LYS A 123 -17.24 9.65 -9.63
CA LYS A 123 -16.19 9.51 -10.65
C LYS A 123 -16.16 10.66 -11.64
N GLU A 124 -17.32 11.08 -12.14
CA GLU A 124 -17.43 12.23 -13.04
C GLU A 124 -17.05 13.56 -12.39
N ALA A 125 -17.37 13.72 -11.09
CA ALA A 125 -16.96 14.88 -10.32
C ALA A 125 -15.43 14.91 -10.14
N PHE A 126 -14.83 13.76 -9.82
CA PHE A 126 -13.39 13.61 -9.58
C PHE A 126 -12.56 13.61 -10.86
N SER A 127 -13.07 13.09 -11.99
CA SER A 127 -12.33 13.06 -13.27
C SER A 127 -12.07 14.46 -13.86
N ARG A 128 -12.78 15.47 -13.38
CA ARG A 128 -12.56 16.88 -13.75
C ARG A 128 -11.37 17.50 -13.01
N ILE A 129 -10.85 16.81 -12.00
CA ILE A 129 -9.73 17.24 -11.17
C ILE A 129 -8.43 16.64 -11.73
N ARG A 130 -7.44 17.48 -12.03
CA ARG A 130 -6.18 17.06 -12.70
C ARG A 130 -5.07 16.62 -11.75
N ASP A 131 -5.36 16.49 -10.46
CA ASP A 131 -4.39 16.16 -9.42
C ASP A 131 -4.23 14.63 -9.25
N ASP A 132 -2.98 14.14 -9.28
CA ASP A 132 -2.65 12.72 -9.11
C ASP A 132 -2.96 12.22 -7.68
N PHE A 133 -2.83 13.05 -6.65
CA PHE A 133 -3.16 12.72 -5.26
C PHE A 133 -4.67 12.56 -5.05
N ILE A 134 -5.47 13.40 -5.72
CA ILE A 134 -6.93 13.28 -5.70
C ILE A 134 -7.38 12.03 -6.47
N ARG A 135 -6.63 11.61 -7.48
CA ARG A 135 -6.85 10.33 -8.17
C ARG A 135 -6.57 9.13 -7.27
N GLU A 136 -5.52 9.15 -6.45
CA GLU A 136 -5.26 8.11 -5.45
C GLU A 136 -6.35 8.05 -4.36
N ARG A 137 -6.85 9.20 -3.89
CA ARG A 137 -8.01 9.27 -2.96
C ARG A 137 -9.29 8.71 -3.57
N PHE A 138 -9.47 8.86 -4.88
CA PHE A 138 -10.65 8.33 -5.57
C PHE A 138 -10.61 6.80 -5.67
N SER A 139 -9.43 6.18 -5.81
CA SER A 139 -9.32 4.72 -5.73
C SER A 139 -9.79 4.18 -4.37
N ASP A 140 -9.50 4.87 -3.26
CA ASP A 140 -10.00 4.47 -1.94
C ASP A 140 -11.54 4.45 -1.88
N VAL A 141 -12.19 5.46 -2.48
CA VAL A 141 -13.66 5.52 -2.58
C VAL A 141 -14.21 4.40 -3.47
N GLU A 142 -13.55 4.13 -4.60
CA GLU A 142 -13.90 2.98 -5.46
C GLU A 142 -13.82 1.67 -4.68
N ASP A 143 -12.80 1.48 -3.86
CA ASP A 143 -12.57 0.22 -3.14
C ASP A 143 -13.56 0.02 -1.98
N VAL A 144 -13.89 1.08 -1.24
CA VAL A 144 -14.96 1.04 -0.22
C VAL A 144 -16.31 0.68 -0.85
N ILE A 145 -16.65 1.34 -1.95
CA ILE A 145 -17.93 1.08 -2.64
C ILE A 145 -17.97 -0.36 -3.17
N LYS A 146 -16.89 -0.86 -3.75
CA LYS A 146 -16.80 -2.26 -4.21
C LYS A 146 -17.02 -3.25 -3.06
N ARG A 147 -16.45 -3.03 -1.87
CA ARG A 147 -16.66 -3.91 -0.70
C ARG A 147 -18.13 -4.01 -0.32
N VAL A 148 -18.85 -2.89 -0.35
CA VAL A 148 -20.31 -2.87 -0.11
C VAL A 148 -21.07 -3.58 -1.25
N GLN A 149 -20.64 -3.41 -2.50
CA GLN A 149 -21.24 -4.13 -3.64
C GLN A 149 -21.06 -5.65 -3.54
N LEU A 150 -19.88 -6.14 -3.19
CA LEU A 150 -19.61 -7.57 -2.99
C LEU A 150 -20.51 -8.14 -1.89
N THR A 151 -20.57 -7.44 -0.76
CA THR A 151 -21.43 -7.80 0.37
C THR A 151 -22.91 -7.86 -0.03
N LEU A 152 -23.38 -6.91 -0.85
CA LEU A 152 -24.76 -6.92 -1.37
C LEU A 152 -25.02 -8.07 -2.33
N CYS A 153 -24.05 -8.43 -3.16
CA CYS A 153 -24.14 -9.54 -4.11
C CYS A 153 -24.03 -10.92 -3.44
N GLY A 154 -23.69 -10.99 -2.14
CA GLY A 154 -23.52 -12.24 -1.40
C GLY A 154 -22.21 -12.96 -1.73
N GLU A 155 -21.29 -12.29 -2.43
CA GLU A 155 -19.93 -12.77 -2.63
C GLU A 155 -19.12 -12.30 -1.41
N SER A 156 -18.76 -13.23 -0.53
CA SER A 156 -17.69 -12.97 0.42
C SER A 156 -16.44 -12.60 -0.36
N VAL A 157 -15.72 -11.58 0.10
CA VAL A 157 -14.30 -11.48 -0.25
C VAL A 157 -13.69 -12.72 0.36
N ASP A 158 -13.44 -13.76 -0.44
CA ASP A 158 -12.87 -15.02 0.02
C ASP A 158 -11.43 -14.77 0.49
N THR A 159 -11.31 -14.31 1.73
CA THR A 159 -10.07 -14.25 2.49
C THR A 159 -9.73 -15.58 3.14
N GLU A 160 -10.57 -16.61 3.00
CA GLU A 160 -10.27 -17.93 3.52
C GLU A 160 -8.99 -18.50 2.90
N SER A 161 -8.09 -18.89 3.79
CA SER A 161 -6.75 -19.42 3.51
C SER A 161 -6.84 -20.89 3.12
N ASP A 162 -7.47 -21.20 1.98
CA ASP A 162 -7.51 -22.58 1.49
C ASP A 162 -6.27 -22.88 0.65
N GLY A 163 -5.16 -23.08 1.36
CA GLY A 163 -3.91 -23.56 0.78
C GLY A 163 -2.81 -23.73 1.83
N GLU A 164 -2.53 -24.97 2.23
CA GLU A 164 -1.32 -25.31 2.98
C GLU A 164 -0.09 -25.15 2.06
N GLY A 165 0.61 -24.02 2.13
CA GLY A 165 1.88 -23.82 1.43
C GLY A 165 2.24 -22.36 1.10
N PRO A 166 3.44 -22.12 0.55
CA PRO A 166 3.86 -20.78 0.13
C PRO A 166 3.02 -20.29 -1.06
N VAL A 167 2.45 -19.09 -0.94
CA VAL A 167 1.56 -18.49 -1.93
C VAL A 167 2.23 -17.31 -2.64
N ILE A 168 1.97 -17.18 -3.93
CA ILE A 168 2.27 -15.98 -4.72
C ILE A 168 0.96 -15.27 -5.03
N LEU A 169 0.79 -14.04 -4.53
CA LEU A 169 -0.40 -13.24 -4.83
C LEU A 169 -0.30 -12.62 -6.22
N ILE A 170 -1.35 -12.76 -7.02
CA ILE A 170 -1.47 -12.11 -8.33
C ILE A 170 -2.69 -11.23 -8.31
N ALA A 171 -2.51 -9.93 -8.57
CA ALA A 171 -3.59 -8.96 -8.52
C ALA A 171 -3.50 -7.96 -9.68
N LYS A 172 -4.58 -7.22 -9.92
CA LYS A 172 -4.53 -6.12 -10.89
C LYS A 172 -3.72 -4.95 -10.34
N ASP A 173 -3.99 -4.65 -9.08
CA ASP A 173 -3.34 -3.66 -8.24
C ASP A 173 -3.54 -4.12 -6.79
N LEU A 174 -2.70 -3.66 -5.88
CA LEU A 174 -2.86 -3.94 -4.44
C LEU A 174 -3.11 -2.63 -3.72
N SER A 175 -4.31 -2.52 -3.13
CA SER A 175 -4.60 -1.39 -2.25
C SER A 175 -3.81 -1.53 -0.94
N PRO A 176 -3.56 -0.44 -0.21
CA PRO A 176 -2.93 -0.52 1.11
C PRO A 176 -3.69 -1.45 2.08
N ALA A 177 -5.02 -1.51 1.97
CA ALA A 177 -5.83 -2.41 2.79
C ALA A 177 -5.56 -3.89 2.48
N ASP A 178 -5.38 -4.23 1.20
CA ASP A 178 -5.04 -5.58 0.78
C ASP A 178 -3.65 -5.96 1.26
N THR A 179 -2.70 -5.00 1.26
CA THR A 179 -1.34 -5.26 1.73
C THR A 179 -1.22 -5.53 3.23
N VAL A 180 -2.13 -4.99 4.04
CA VAL A 180 -2.14 -5.24 5.50
C VAL A 180 -2.62 -6.64 5.84
N GLN A 181 -3.46 -7.23 4.99
CA GLN A 181 -3.93 -8.62 5.13
C GLN A 181 -2.89 -9.64 4.65
N ILE A 182 -1.76 -9.20 4.09
CA ILE A 182 -0.69 -10.09 3.65
C ILE A 182 0.05 -10.60 4.87
N ASP A 183 -0.15 -11.88 5.18
CA ASP A 183 0.71 -12.59 6.12
C ASP A 183 2.04 -12.99 5.42
N PRO A 184 3.20 -12.43 5.82
CA PRO A 184 4.50 -12.77 5.24
C PRO A 184 4.92 -14.24 5.48
N GLN A 185 4.29 -14.94 6.43
CA GLN A 185 4.52 -16.36 6.65
C GLN A 185 3.91 -17.20 5.53
N VAL A 186 2.77 -16.78 4.97
CA VAL A 186 2.04 -17.50 3.91
C VAL A 186 2.39 -16.96 2.53
N VAL A 187 2.36 -15.64 2.36
CA VAL A 187 2.63 -14.97 1.09
C VAL A 187 4.12 -14.75 0.94
N LYS A 188 4.72 -15.41 -0.05
CA LYS A 188 6.17 -15.34 -0.32
C LYS A 188 6.54 -14.41 -1.45
N GLY A 189 5.58 -13.92 -2.21
CA GLY A 189 5.80 -12.97 -3.30
C GLY A 189 4.48 -12.43 -3.84
N PHE A 190 4.56 -11.34 -4.60
CA PHE A 190 3.39 -10.84 -5.33
C PHE A 190 3.71 -10.25 -6.69
N VAL A 191 2.71 -10.31 -7.57
CA VAL A 191 2.76 -9.83 -8.94
C VAL A 191 1.53 -8.97 -9.22
N THR A 192 1.73 -7.78 -9.80
CA THR A 192 0.63 -6.89 -10.17
C THR A 192 0.66 -6.47 -11.62
N GLU A 193 -0.51 -6.37 -12.28
CA GLU A 193 -0.61 -5.83 -13.65
C GLU A 193 -0.33 -4.33 -13.71
N LYS A 194 -0.71 -3.59 -12.66
CA LYS A 194 -0.45 -2.17 -12.49
C LYS A 194 0.63 -1.92 -11.45
N GLY A 195 1.24 -0.74 -11.52
CA GLY A 195 2.22 -0.27 -10.54
C GLY A 195 3.49 0.24 -11.21
N SER A 196 4.32 0.91 -10.42
CA SER A 196 5.61 1.43 -10.85
C SER A 196 6.63 1.27 -9.72
N ARG A 197 7.91 1.56 -9.98
CA ARG A 197 8.98 1.50 -8.94
C ARG A 197 8.73 2.37 -7.71
N THR A 198 7.84 3.35 -7.81
CA THR A 198 7.51 4.31 -6.76
C THR A 198 6.08 4.19 -6.25
N SER A 199 5.32 3.15 -6.63
CA SER A 199 3.96 2.97 -6.13
C SER A 199 3.96 2.54 -4.65
N HIS A 200 2.85 2.78 -3.96
CA HIS A 200 2.64 2.34 -2.58
C HIS A 200 2.93 0.83 -2.40
N THR A 201 2.45 0.01 -3.34
CA THR A 201 2.72 -1.43 -3.40
C THR A 201 4.23 -1.75 -3.45
N ALA A 202 5.03 -0.96 -4.17
CA ALA A 202 6.48 -1.15 -4.27
C ALA A 202 7.21 -0.81 -2.97
N ILE A 203 6.71 0.19 -2.23
CA ILE A 203 7.26 0.56 -0.91
C ILE A 203 6.96 -0.56 0.09
N VAL A 204 5.71 -1.02 0.16
CA VAL A 204 5.32 -2.11 1.07
C VAL A 204 6.04 -3.41 0.77
N ALA A 205 6.27 -3.73 -0.52
CA ALA A 205 7.08 -4.88 -0.92
C ALA A 205 8.47 -4.89 -0.26
N ARG A 206 9.11 -3.72 -0.27
CA ARG A 206 10.48 -3.54 0.24
C ARG A 206 10.52 -3.55 1.76
N SER A 207 9.56 -2.90 2.42
CA SER A 207 9.50 -2.89 3.88
C SER A 207 9.26 -4.29 4.45
N LEU A 208 8.41 -5.09 3.79
CA LEU A 208 8.17 -6.49 4.18
C LEU A 208 9.28 -7.46 3.74
N GLY A 209 10.23 -7.02 2.89
CA GLY A 209 11.28 -7.88 2.34
C GLY A 209 10.76 -9.00 1.44
N ILE A 210 9.57 -8.83 0.86
CA ILE A 210 8.91 -9.84 0.02
C ILE A 210 9.25 -9.55 -1.46
N PRO A 211 9.75 -10.53 -2.24
CA PRO A 211 9.99 -10.38 -3.67
C PRO A 211 8.74 -9.96 -4.44
N ALA A 212 8.87 -8.94 -5.30
CA ALA A 212 7.73 -8.38 -6.00
C ALA A 212 8.07 -7.84 -7.39
N VAL A 213 7.15 -8.07 -8.33
CA VAL A 213 7.21 -7.57 -9.72
C VAL A 213 5.89 -6.89 -10.05
N VAL A 214 5.95 -5.63 -10.49
CA VAL A 214 4.76 -4.83 -10.85
C VAL A 214 4.75 -4.50 -12.33
N GLY A 215 3.59 -4.15 -12.88
CA GLY A 215 3.48 -3.77 -14.30
C GLY A 215 3.56 -4.98 -15.24
N VAL A 216 3.11 -6.16 -14.79
CA VAL A 216 3.16 -7.40 -15.58
C VAL A 216 1.87 -7.53 -16.38
N GLU A 217 1.88 -7.04 -17.63
CA GLU A 217 0.68 -7.04 -18.47
C GLU A 217 0.21 -8.47 -18.82
N GLY A 218 -1.10 -8.72 -18.69
CA GLY A 218 -1.73 -9.98 -19.10
C GLY A 218 -1.55 -11.14 -18.14
N VAL A 219 -0.96 -10.93 -16.95
CA VAL A 219 -0.77 -12.01 -15.97
C VAL A 219 -2.11 -12.51 -15.41
N LEU A 220 -3.12 -11.66 -15.25
CA LEU A 220 -4.41 -12.08 -14.72
C LEU A 220 -5.23 -12.90 -15.71
N GLU A 221 -5.04 -12.67 -17.02
CA GLU A 221 -5.79 -13.38 -18.06
C GLU A 221 -5.19 -14.76 -18.36
N ASN A 222 -3.89 -14.93 -18.09
CA ASN A 222 -3.13 -16.10 -18.54
C ASN A 222 -2.57 -16.97 -17.41
N VAL A 223 -2.72 -16.59 -16.15
CA VAL A 223 -2.35 -17.41 -14.99
C VAL A 223 -3.59 -17.83 -14.25
N PHE A 224 -3.63 -19.08 -13.79
CA PHE A 224 -4.74 -19.64 -13.02
C PHE A 224 -4.35 -19.89 -11.57
N SER A 225 -5.29 -19.74 -10.64
CA SER A 225 -5.09 -20.08 -9.23
C SER A 225 -4.66 -21.54 -9.09
N GLY A 226 -3.66 -21.81 -8.25
CA GLY A 226 -3.07 -23.14 -8.04
C GLY A 226 -1.95 -23.52 -9.01
N GLU A 227 -1.64 -22.71 -10.02
CA GLU A 227 -0.46 -22.91 -10.86
C GLU A 227 0.82 -22.57 -10.08
N THR A 228 1.93 -23.23 -10.42
CA THR A 228 3.22 -22.94 -9.79
C THR A 228 3.84 -21.71 -10.43
N VAL A 229 4.11 -20.69 -9.62
CA VAL A 229 4.62 -19.39 -10.06
C VAL A 229 5.93 -19.09 -9.37
N ILE A 230 6.88 -18.60 -10.16
CA ILE A 230 8.18 -18.14 -9.74
C ILE A 230 8.22 -16.62 -9.98
N VAL A 231 8.52 -15.87 -8.93
CA VAL A 231 8.69 -14.42 -9.00
C VAL A 231 10.17 -14.11 -8.80
N ASP A 232 10.81 -13.53 -9.80
CA ASP A 232 12.16 -13.02 -9.74
C ASP A 232 12.13 -11.49 -9.68
N GLY A 233 12.17 -10.97 -8.46
CA GLY A 233 12.19 -9.53 -8.18
C GLY A 233 13.53 -8.85 -8.54
N LEU A 234 14.58 -9.62 -8.85
CA LEU A 234 15.87 -9.07 -9.30
C LEU A 234 15.80 -8.70 -10.78
N CYS A 235 15.27 -9.62 -11.59
CA CYS A 235 15.18 -9.47 -13.04
C CYS A 235 13.86 -8.83 -13.50
N GLY A 236 12.83 -8.79 -12.64
CA GLY A 236 11.49 -8.32 -13.02
C GLY A 236 10.72 -9.36 -13.83
N GLU A 237 10.90 -10.64 -13.52
CA GLU A 237 10.36 -11.76 -14.28
C GLU A 237 9.34 -12.53 -13.42
N CYS A 238 8.24 -12.96 -14.05
CA CYS A 238 7.26 -13.87 -13.49
C CYS A 238 7.16 -15.10 -14.41
N VAL A 239 7.45 -16.29 -13.88
CA VAL A 239 7.45 -17.54 -14.66
C VAL A 239 6.39 -18.48 -14.11
N VAL A 240 5.54 -19.00 -14.98
CA VAL A 240 4.54 -20.02 -14.65
C VAL A 240 4.88 -21.31 -15.35
N THR A 241 5.16 -22.34 -14.56
CA THR A 241 5.69 -23.62 -15.06
C THR A 241 5.45 -24.74 -14.07
N ASP A 242 5.18 -25.95 -14.58
CA ASP A 242 5.18 -27.19 -13.80
C ASP A 242 6.46 -28.02 -14.04
N ASP A 243 7.45 -27.44 -14.74
CA ASP A 243 8.75 -28.07 -14.98
C ASP A 243 9.62 -28.04 -13.72
N GLU A 244 9.73 -29.19 -13.05
CA GLU A 244 10.55 -29.39 -11.86
C GLU A 244 12.04 -29.11 -12.08
N GLU A 245 12.57 -29.27 -13.31
CA GLU A 245 13.97 -28.94 -13.59
C GLU A 245 14.19 -27.42 -13.56
N LEU A 246 13.28 -26.66 -14.16
CA LEU A 246 13.30 -25.20 -14.13
C LEU A 246 13.06 -24.67 -12.71
N ILE A 247 12.08 -25.23 -11.99
CA ILE A 247 11.83 -24.90 -10.58
C ILE A 247 13.09 -25.18 -9.74
N GLY A 248 13.78 -26.30 -9.99
CA GLY A 248 15.05 -26.64 -9.36
C GLY A 248 16.11 -25.55 -9.54
N LYS A 249 16.29 -25.06 -10.77
CA LYS A 249 17.23 -23.96 -11.08
C LYS A 249 16.90 -22.68 -10.32
N TYR A 250 15.63 -22.29 -10.25
CA TYR A 250 15.23 -21.11 -9.47
C TYR A 250 15.34 -21.33 -7.95
N ARG A 251 15.14 -22.55 -7.44
CA ARG A 251 15.43 -22.87 -6.03
C ARG A 251 16.90 -22.73 -5.70
N GLU A 252 17.80 -23.15 -6.60
CA GLU A 252 19.24 -22.92 -6.44
C GLU A 252 19.57 -21.43 -6.47
N LYS A 253 18.99 -20.68 -7.40
CA LYS A 253 19.14 -19.22 -7.49
C LYS A 253 18.62 -18.53 -6.23
N GLN A 254 17.48 -18.98 -5.68
CA GLN A 254 16.91 -18.50 -4.41
C GLN A 254 17.86 -18.76 -3.23
N LYS A 255 18.41 -19.98 -3.12
CA LYS A 255 19.41 -20.31 -2.08
C LYS A 255 20.68 -19.50 -2.22
N ALA A 256 21.18 -19.32 -3.45
CA ALA A 256 22.36 -18.51 -3.73
C ALA A 256 22.14 -17.05 -3.35
N PHE A 257 20.97 -16.48 -3.69
CA PHE A 257 20.60 -15.12 -3.29
C PHE A 257 20.46 -14.99 -1.77
N SER A 258 19.78 -15.92 -1.11
CA SER A 258 19.65 -15.90 0.35
C SER A 258 21.01 -15.97 1.04
N LYS A 259 21.91 -16.86 0.57
CA LYS A 259 23.28 -16.95 1.08
C LYS A 259 24.06 -15.66 0.83
N TYR A 260 24.01 -15.12 -0.38
CA TYR A 260 24.65 -13.85 -0.72
C TYR A 260 24.16 -12.72 0.19
N SER A 261 22.84 -12.58 0.37
CA SER A 261 22.26 -11.57 1.26
C SER A 261 22.71 -11.74 2.71
N SER A 262 22.77 -12.98 3.22
CA SER A 262 23.30 -13.26 4.56
C SER A 262 24.80 -12.93 4.66
N ASP A 263 25.59 -13.27 3.66
CA ASP A 263 27.03 -12.96 3.62
C ASP A 263 27.24 -11.44 3.58
N VAL A 264 26.42 -10.70 2.82
CA VAL A 264 26.42 -9.23 2.77
C VAL A 264 26.07 -8.61 4.12
N ILE A 265 25.04 -9.11 4.81
CA ILE A 265 24.68 -8.65 6.17
C ILE A 265 25.81 -8.94 7.17
N ASN A 266 26.48 -10.09 7.05
CA ASN A 266 27.60 -10.41 7.94
C ASN A 266 28.78 -9.44 7.79
N ILE A 267 28.99 -8.90 6.58
CA ILE A 267 30.04 -7.92 6.31
C ILE A 267 29.55 -6.47 6.33
N SER A 268 28.24 -6.22 6.51
CA SER A 268 27.67 -4.87 6.37
C SER A 268 28.14 -3.90 7.43
N HIS A 269 28.71 -4.41 8.54
CA HIS A 269 29.31 -3.62 9.61
C HIS A 269 30.80 -3.28 9.38
N LEU A 270 31.41 -3.76 8.29
CA LEU A 270 32.77 -3.34 7.93
C LEU A 270 32.77 -1.87 7.49
N PRO A 271 33.87 -1.13 7.73
CA PRO A 271 34.01 0.23 7.21
C PRO A 271 33.82 0.24 5.68
N ALA A 272 33.04 1.20 5.18
CA ALA A 272 32.88 1.41 3.75
C ALA A 272 34.14 2.08 3.17
N GLU A 273 35.12 1.26 2.83
CA GLU A 273 36.43 1.66 2.34
C GLU A 273 36.70 1.07 0.94
N THR A 274 37.21 1.92 0.05
CA THR A 274 37.67 1.53 -1.29
C THR A 274 38.99 0.75 -1.21
N ARG A 275 39.37 0.06 -2.29
CA ARG A 275 40.60 -0.78 -2.32
C ARG A 275 41.89 0.02 -2.13
N ASP A 276 41.85 1.32 -2.40
CA ASP A 276 42.94 2.29 -2.24
C ASP A 276 42.85 3.08 -0.93
N GLY A 277 41.93 2.73 -0.03
CA GLY A 277 41.87 3.24 1.34
C GLY A 277 41.01 4.49 1.55
N PHE A 278 40.25 4.93 0.53
CA PHE A 278 39.32 6.04 0.68
C PHE A 278 38.03 5.58 1.35
N ARG A 279 37.70 6.17 2.50
CA ARG A 279 36.48 5.88 3.27
C ARG A 279 35.33 6.78 2.86
N VAL A 280 34.16 6.19 2.68
CA VAL A 280 32.88 6.88 2.46
C VAL A 280 31.92 6.57 3.59
N ASN A 281 31.02 7.50 3.92
CA ASN A 281 29.94 7.23 4.86
C ASN A 281 28.72 6.72 4.10
N ILE A 282 28.26 5.51 4.43
CA ILE A 282 27.03 4.94 3.88
C ILE A 282 25.93 5.14 4.92
N LYS A 283 24.96 6.01 4.59
CA LYS A 283 23.82 6.31 5.46
C LYS A 283 22.53 5.87 4.80
N ALA A 284 21.54 5.51 5.60
CA ALA A 284 20.23 5.11 5.10
C ALA A 284 19.32 6.32 4.84
N ASN A 285 18.40 6.15 3.88
CA ASN A 285 17.25 7.02 3.73
C ASN A 285 16.05 6.30 4.35
N ILE A 286 15.33 6.96 5.24
CA ILE A 286 14.16 6.41 5.91
C ILE A 286 12.99 7.40 5.84
N GLU A 287 11.78 6.88 5.91
CA GLU A 287 10.50 7.61 5.93
C GLU A 287 9.74 7.37 7.24
N MET A 288 10.05 6.28 7.97
CA MET A 288 9.40 5.91 9.22
C MET A 288 10.42 5.58 10.34
N PRO A 289 10.07 5.83 11.63
CA PRO A 289 10.93 5.45 12.76
C PRO A 289 11.22 3.94 12.85
N ASP A 290 10.31 3.08 12.42
CA ASP A 290 10.47 1.62 12.54
C ASP A 290 11.54 1.05 11.61
N GLU A 291 11.82 1.75 10.50
CA GLU A 291 12.89 1.38 9.56
C GLU A 291 14.28 1.46 10.19
N VAL A 292 14.44 2.11 11.36
CA VAL A 292 15.72 2.16 12.10
C VAL A 292 16.26 0.77 12.41
N SER A 293 15.40 -0.23 12.66
CA SER A 293 15.85 -1.62 12.87
C SER A 293 16.57 -2.16 11.62
N MET A 294 16.08 -1.82 10.43
CA MET A 294 16.71 -2.20 9.16
C MET A 294 18.01 -1.44 8.92
N VAL A 295 18.08 -0.16 9.30
CA VAL A 295 19.31 0.66 9.25
C VAL A 295 20.43 0.00 10.06
N ILE A 296 20.11 -0.42 11.29
CA ILE A 296 21.07 -1.09 12.19
C ILE A 296 21.47 -2.45 11.62
N THR A 297 20.50 -3.26 11.18
CA THR A 297 20.74 -4.60 10.63
C THR A 297 21.65 -4.58 9.40
N HIS A 298 21.54 -3.53 8.57
CA HIS A 298 22.36 -3.36 7.36
C HIS A 298 23.62 -2.53 7.60
N GLY A 299 23.98 -2.24 8.85
CA GLY A 299 25.24 -1.60 9.22
C GLY A 299 25.43 -0.17 8.71
N ALA A 300 24.36 0.57 8.42
CA ALA A 300 24.50 1.95 7.95
C ALA A 300 25.09 2.86 9.05
N GLU A 301 25.98 3.77 8.67
CA GLU A 301 26.63 4.74 9.54
C GLU A 301 25.73 5.96 9.79
N GLY A 302 24.46 5.70 10.13
CA GLY A 302 23.43 6.69 10.42
C GLY A 302 22.39 6.85 9.31
N VAL A 303 21.63 7.94 9.42
CA VAL A 303 20.57 8.30 8.48
C VAL A 303 20.98 9.56 7.74
N GLY A 304 21.05 9.47 6.40
CA GLY A 304 21.42 10.58 5.52
C GLY A 304 20.22 11.41 5.07
N LEU A 305 19.03 10.83 5.18
CA LEU A 305 17.77 11.52 4.91
C LEU A 305 16.64 10.84 5.67
N PHE A 306 16.12 11.50 6.71
CA PHE A 306 14.81 11.18 7.26
C PHE A 306 13.76 12.09 6.62
N ARG A 307 12.84 11.48 5.87
CA ARG A 307 11.70 12.12 5.23
C ARG A 307 10.58 12.29 6.25
N THR A 308 10.28 13.54 6.61
CA THR A 308 9.33 13.82 7.70
C THR A 308 7.88 13.92 7.24
N GLU A 309 7.62 13.92 5.94
CA GLU A 309 6.29 14.15 5.36
C GLU A 309 5.25 13.15 5.89
N PHE A 310 5.70 11.92 6.11
CA PHE A 310 4.85 10.84 6.58
C PHE A 310 4.22 11.14 7.96
N LEU A 311 4.97 11.78 8.87
CA LEU A 311 4.48 12.21 10.20
C LEU A 311 3.32 13.22 10.13
N TYR A 312 3.23 13.95 9.01
CA TYR A 312 2.17 14.94 8.78
C TYR A 312 0.99 14.35 7.99
N LEU A 313 1.26 13.38 7.10
CA LEU A 313 0.24 12.77 6.23
C LEU A 313 -0.64 11.73 6.94
N GLN A 314 -0.14 11.08 8.00
CA GLN A 314 -0.88 10.06 8.73
C GLN A 314 -1.97 10.59 9.66
N LYS A 315 -1.92 11.87 10.06
CA LYS A 315 -2.78 12.42 11.10
C LYS A 315 -3.86 13.34 10.51
N LYS A 316 -5.04 13.31 11.11
CA LYS A 316 -6.12 14.26 10.81
C LYS A 316 -5.79 15.68 11.24
N GLU A 317 -4.98 15.80 12.29
CA GLU A 317 -4.50 17.05 12.85
C GLU A 317 -2.99 17.13 12.69
N LEU A 318 -2.48 18.36 12.52
CA LEU A 318 -1.03 18.57 12.40
C LEU A 318 -0.32 18.11 13.67
N PRO A 319 0.80 17.37 13.55
CA PRO A 319 1.52 16.88 14.70
C PRO A 319 2.04 18.05 15.53
N ASN A 320 1.90 17.94 16.84
CA ASN A 320 2.42 18.95 17.77
C ASN A 320 3.94 18.75 18.03
N GLU A 321 4.56 19.70 18.71
CA GLU A 321 6.00 19.69 18.99
C GLU A 321 6.45 18.43 19.75
N ASP A 322 5.67 18.00 20.74
CA ASP A 322 6.04 16.86 21.59
C ASP A 322 5.93 15.52 20.84
N GLU A 323 4.96 15.39 19.94
CA GLU A 323 4.83 14.22 19.07
C GLU A 323 6.00 14.10 18.10
N LEU A 324 6.35 15.21 17.42
CA LEU A 324 7.52 15.28 16.55
C LEU A 324 8.80 15.00 17.33
N PHE A 325 8.94 15.58 18.51
CA PHE A 325 10.10 15.34 19.38
C PHE A 325 10.22 13.87 19.77
N ARG A 326 9.12 13.19 20.14
CA ARG A 326 9.14 11.75 20.44
C ARG A 326 9.64 10.92 19.27
N ALA A 327 9.10 11.16 18.06
CA ALA A 327 9.53 10.46 16.86
C ALA A 327 11.02 10.70 16.56
N TYR A 328 11.47 11.96 16.57
CA TYR A 328 12.87 12.30 16.29
C TYR A 328 13.82 11.76 17.37
N SER A 329 13.44 11.87 18.64
CA SER A 329 14.28 11.40 19.75
C SER A 329 14.44 9.88 19.78
N ASP A 330 13.42 9.11 19.38
CA ASP A 330 13.53 7.65 19.27
C ASP A 330 14.59 7.26 18.23
N ILE A 331 14.50 7.83 17.03
CA ILE A 331 15.45 7.58 15.93
C ILE A 331 16.88 7.95 16.36
N VAL A 332 17.06 9.15 16.91
CA VAL A 332 18.38 9.66 17.32
C VAL A 332 19.00 8.79 18.42
N ARG A 333 18.20 8.35 19.41
CA ARG A 333 18.70 7.48 20.50
C ARG A 333 19.09 6.10 20.00
N ARG A 334 18.28 5.50 19.13
CA ARG A 334 18.51 4.14 18.60
C ARG A 334 19.73 4.09 17.67
N LEU A 335 20.05 5.18 16.99
CA LEU A 335 21.18 5.26 16.07
C LEU A 335 22.46 5.83 16.68
N ALA A 336 22.43 6.32 17.93
CA ALA A 336 23.63 6.84 18.59
C ALA A 336 24.76 5.78 18.58
N PRO A 337 26.00 6.16 18.22
CA PRO A 337 26.51 7.53 18.05
C PRO A 337 26.39 8.10 16.62
N TYR A 338 25.72 7.42 15.68
CA TYR A 338 25.67 7.85 14.29
C TYR A 338 24.70 9.02 14.04
N PRO A 339 24.99 9.89 13.05
CA PRO A 339 24.20 11.08 12.77
C PRO A 339 22.87 10.77 12.07
N VAL A 340 21.86 11.62 12.32
CA VAL A 340 20.53 11.53 11.71
C VAL A 340 20.15 12.84 11.02
N THR A 341 20.24 12.90 9.70
CA THR A 341 19.85 14.08 8.93
C THR A 341 18.33 14.15 8.75
N ILE A 342 17.68 15.00 9.55
CA ILE A 342 16.23 15.21 9.50
C ILE A 342 15.89 16.29 8.46
N ARG A 343 15.17 15.92 7.40
CA ARG A 343 14.69 16.90 6.42
C ARG A 343 13.41 17.54 6.93
N THR A 344 13.40 18.87 6.96
CA THR A 344 12.19 19.65 7.24
C THR A 344 11.10 19.35 6.20
N LEU A 345 9.84 19.59 6.56
CA LEU A 345 8.68 19.20 5.76
C LEU A 345 8.81 19.61 4.28
N ASP A 346 8.84 18.63 3.36
CA ASP A 346 8.80 18.81 1.91
C ASP A 346 7.48 18.30 1.33
N ILE A 347 6.43 19.10 1.53
CA ILE A 347 5.09 18.83 1.02
C ILE A 347 4.55 20.03 0.26
N GLY A 348 3.73 19.77 -0.76
CA GLY A 348 3.07 20.81 -1.55
C GLY A 348 1.80 21.31 -0.86
N GLY A 349 1.41 22.55 -1.16
CA GLY A 349 0.16 23.14 -0.65
C GLY A 349 -1.09 22.34 -1.02
N ASP A 350 -1.06 21.64 -2.16
CA ASP A 350 -2.05 20.69 -2.68
C ASP A 350 -2.32 19.50 -1.76
N LYS A 351 -1.29 18.96 -1.11
CA LYS A 351 -1.41 17.85 -0.15
C LYS A 351 -1.73 18.33 1.28
N PHE A 352 -1.66 19.63 1.53
CA PHE A 352 -1.89 20.28 2.83
C PHE A 352 -3.33 20.81 3.00
N LEU A 353 -4.19 20.62 1.99
CA LEU A 353 -5.52 21.23 1.84
C LEU A 353 -6.58 20.82 2.87
N SER A 354 -6.31 19.89 3.80
CA SER A 354 -7.27 19.54 4.84
C SER A 354 -7.31 20.52 6.02
N THR A 355 -6.26 21.32 6.24
CA THR A 355 -6.16 22.22 7.42
C THR A 355 -5.72 23.65 7.12
N VAL A 356 -5.10 23.93 5.96
CA VAL A 356 -4.71 25.29 5.55
C VAL A 356 -5.33 25.60 4.18
N PRO A 357 -6.18 26.64 4.06
CA PRO A 357 -6.78 27.00 2.78
C PRO A 357 -5.71 27.64 1.88
N LEU A 358 -5.06 26.83 1.05
CA LEU A 358 -4.13 27.28 0.03
C LEU A 358 -4.81 27.21 -1.34
N SER A 359 -4.58 28.23 -2.17
CA SER A 359 -5.17 28.35 -3.50
C SER A 359 -4.67 27.24 -4.43
N ASP A 360 -5.55 26.64 -5.23
CA ASP A 360 -5.19 25.66 -6.26
C ASP A 360 -4.13 26.22 -7.21
N GLU A 361 -2.97 25.56 -7.26
CA GLU A 361 -1.85 25.98 -8.11
C GLU A 361 -1.83 25.18 -9.42
N ILE A 362 -1.57 25.86 -10.54
CA ILE A 362 -1.54 25.25 -11.88
C ILE A 362 -0.42 24.21 -12.00
N ASN A 363 0.69 24.37 -11.27
CA ASN A 363 1.79 23.41 -11.23
C ASN A 363 2.33 23.25 -9.80
N PRO A 364 1.86 22.23 -9.06
CA PRO A 364 2.27 21.96 -7.69
C PRO A 364 3.78 21.69 -7.50
N ALA A 365 4.47 21.21 -8.55
CA ALA A 365 5.91 20.97 -8.48
C ALA A 365 6.73 22.27 -8.47
N LEU A 366 6.23 23.33 -9.11
CA LEU A 366 6.86 24.65 -9.17
C LEU A 366 6.27 25.65 -8.18
N GLY A 367 5.24 25.26 -7.45
CA GLY A 367 4.43 26.13 -6.61
C GLY A 367 4.90 26.27 -5.16
N LEU A 368 3.94 26.49 -4.26
CA LEU A 368 4.13 26.63 -2.83
C LEU A 368 4.34 25.25 -2.18
N ARG A 369 5.60 24.87 -2.06
CA ARG A 369 6.03 23.57 -1.54
C ARG A 369 7.23 23.72 -0.62
N ALA A 370 7.41 22.73 0.26
CA ALA A 370 8.60 22.57 1.10
C ALA A 370 8.93 23.84 1.89
N ILE A 371 10.18 24.30 1.79
CA ILE A 371 10.65 25.50 2.47
C ILE A 371 9.79 26.74 2.16
N ARG A 372 9.19 26.85 0.97
CA ARG A 372 8.32 27.99 0.62
C ARG A 372 7.04 27.96 1.45
N LEU A 373 6.47 26.77 1.63
CA LEU A 373 5.32 26.57 2.51
C LEU A 373 5.71 26.83 3.97
N CYS A 374 6.83 26.27 4.43
CA CYS A 374 7.34 26.49 5.79
C CYS A 374 7.58 27.97 6.11
N LEU A 375 8.08 28.76 5.16
CA LEU A 375 8.28 30.20 5.32
C LEU A 375 6.97 30.99 5.28
N LYS A 376 5.96 30.52 4.53
CA LYS A 376 4.62 31.12 4.51
C LYS A 376 3.82 30.80 5.78
N GLU A 377 4.04 29.62 6.37
CA GLU A 377 3.39 29.15 7.60
C GLU A 377 4.39 28.98 8.77
N PRO A 378 4.88 30.07 9.39
CA PRO A 378 5.94 30.01 10.38
C PRO A 378 5.60 29.21 11.64
N LYS A 379 4.31 29.08 11.98
CA LYS A 379 3.89 28.30 13.16
C LYS A 379 4.23 26.82 12.97
N LEU A 380 3.85 26.26 11.82
CA LEU A 380 4.17 24.89 11.42
C LEU A 380 5.69 24.65 11.43
N PHE A 381 6.43 25.56 10.80
CA PHE A 381 7.88 25.43 10.68
C PHE A 381 8.59 25.54 12.03
N LYS A 382 8.20 26.49 12.89
CA LYS A 382 8.75 26.65 14.24
C LYS A 382 8.48 25.42 15.10
N THR A 383 7.28 24.83 15.03
CA THR A 383 6.97 23.59 15.74
C THR A 383 7.94 22.48 15.36
N GLN A 384 8.19 22.29 14.06
CA GLN A 384 9.14 21.27 13.58
C GLN A 384 10.58 21.55 14.02
N LEU A 385 11.05 22.78 13.83
CA LEU A 385 12.42 23.18 14.19
C LEU A 385 12.68 23.04 15.70
N ARG A 386 11.71 23.41 16.55
CA ARG A 386 11.83 23.25 18.01
C ARG A 386 11.95 21.78 18.40
N ALA A 387 11.17 20.90 17.78
CA ALA A 387 11.28 19.46 18.00
C ALA A 387 12.64 18.90 17.56
N ILE A 388 13.17 19.32 16.40
CA ILE A 388 14.50 18.92 15.91
C ILE A 388 15.59 19.40 16.87
N LEU A 389 15.55 20.67 17.29
CA LEU A 389 16.52 21.25 18.24
C LEU A 389 16.46 20.59 19.62
N ARG A 390 15.29 20.11 20.06
CA ARG A 390 15.19 19.32 21.29
C ARG A 390 15.79 17.93 21.11
N ALA A 391 15.60 17.30 19.95
CA ALA A 391 16.14 15.97 19.66
C ALA A 391 17.68 15.99 19.53
N SER A 392 18.27 17.08 19.03
CA SER A 392 19.74 17.23 18.92
C SER A 392 20.46 17.27 20.26
N ALA A 393 19.75 17.46 21.37
CA ALA A 393 20.33 17.30 22.71
C ALA A 393 20.62 15.82 23.08
N LEU A 394 20.10 14.85 22.29
CA LEU A 394 20.18 13.42 22.57
C LEU A 394 21.17 12.67 21.65
N GLY A 395 21.68 13.32 20.61
CA GLY A 395 22.59 12.74 19.63
C GLY A 395 22.86 13.69 18.46
N GLU A 396 23.62 13.24 17.47
CA GLU A 396 24.00 14.07 16.31
C GLU A 396 22.86 14.14 15.28
N VAL A 397 22.41 15.35 14.96
CA VAL A 397 21.26 15.66 14.08
C VAL A 397 21.65 16.69 13.03
#